data_AF-A0A842SIW2-F1
#
_entry.id   AF-A0A842SIW2-F1
#
_cell.length_a   1.000
_cell.length_b   1.000
_cell.length_c   1.000
_cell.angle_alpha   90.00
_cell.angle_beta   90.00
_cell.angle_gamma   90.00
#
_symmetry.space_group_name_H-M   'P 1'
#
loop_
_entity.id
_entity.type
_entity.pdbx_description
1 polymer ?
#
loop_
_entity_poly.entity_id
_entity_poly.type
_entity_poly.pdbx_seq_one_letter_code
_entity_poly.pdbx_strand_id
1 'polypeptide(L)' 'MDCKICSSKFNSGTDIIYLCDHKQGFVHSGCCVNNCSWDKSPCKNKISSFMNIDHPKK' A
#
# COMPACT_ATOMS: atom_id res chain seq x y z
N MET A 1 -8.58 -6.39 -1.24
CA MET A 1 -7.17 -6.10 -0.93
C MET A 1 -7.20 -5.15 0.24
N ASP A 2 -6.58 -5.54 1.34
CA ASP A 2 -6.81 -4.94 2.66
C ASP A 2 -5.44 -4.72 3.32
N CYS A 3 -5.30 -3.64 4.07
CA CYS A 3 -4.05 -3.27 4.73
C CYS A 3 -3.72 -4.27 5.85
N LYS A 4 -2.52 -4.86 5.83
CA LYS A 4 -2.08 -5.83 6.86
C LYS A 4 -1.89 -5.24 8.26
N ILE A 5 -1.88 -3.91 8.41
CA ILE A 5 -1.70 -3.22 9.69
C ILE A 5 -3.04 -2.81 10.30
N CYS A 6 -3.88 -2.10 9.55
CA CYS A 6 -5.14 -1.57 10.07
C CYS A 6 -6.37 -2.40 9.65
N SER A 7 -6.16 -3.47 8.87
CA SER A 7 -7.21 -4.36 8.33
C SER A 7 -8.31 -3.65 7.55
N SER A 8 -8.07 -2.40 7.13
CA SER A 8 -9.01 -1.60 6.35
C SER A 8 -8.77 -1.82 4.85
N LYS A 9 -9.84 -1.71 4.07
CA LYS A 9 -9.80 -1.77 2.60
C LYS A 9 -9.02 -0.58 2.03
N PHE A 10 -8.25 -0.82 0.98
CA PHE A 10 -7.66 0.26 0.18
C PHE A 10 -8.74 0.90 -0.70
N ASN A 11 -8.80 2.22 -0.69
CA ASN A 11 -9.63 3.00 -1.58
C ASN A 11 -8.87 3.24 -2.90
N SER A 12 -9.47 2.80 -4.01
CA SER A 12 -8.83 2.75 -5.34
C SER A 12 -8.61 4.13 -6.02
N GLY A 13 -8.28 5.17 -5.27
CA GLY A 13 -7.93 6.48 -5.84
C GLY A 13 -7.19 7.42 -4.91
N THR A 14 -7.22 7.16 -3.60
CA THR A 14 -6.58 8.02 -2.59
C THR A 14 -5.44 7.32 -1.87
N ASP A 15 -5.51 6.00 -1.75
CA ASP A 15 -4.54 5.26 -0.95
C ASP A 15 -3.29 4.92 -1.74
N ILE A 16 -2.15 5.36 -1.19
CA ILE A 16 -0.84 4.92 -1.66
C ILE A 16 -0.50 3.62 -0.94
N ILE A 17 -0.35 2.55 -1.72
CA ILE A 17 -0.11 1.20 -1.23
C ILE A 17 1.38 0.85 -1.35
N TYR A 18 1.93 0.25 -0.31
CA TYR A 18 3.30 -0.26 -0.24
C TYR A 18 3.29 -1.75 0.07
N LEU A 19 4.29 -2.48 -0.44
CA LEU A 19 4.58 -3.82 0.04
C LEU A 19 5.52 -3.72 1.23
N CYS A 20 5.06 -4.18 2.39
CA CYS A 20 5.87 -4.26 3.59
C CYS A 20 6.59 -5.61 3.63
N ASP A 21 7.90 -5.62 3.44
CA ASP A 21 8.73 -6.84 3.51
C ASP A 21 8.65 -7.52 4.89
N HIS A 22 8.60 -6.74 5.98
CA HIS A 22 8.55 -7.27 7.35
C HIS A 22 7.23 -8.03 7.64
N LYS A 23 6.09 -7.54 7.12
CA LYS A 23 4.78 -8.18 7.28
C LYS A 23 4.39 -9.05 6.09
N GLN A 24 5.25 -9.11 5.06
CA GLN A 24 5.02 -9.77 3.78
C GLN A 24 3.61 -9.49 3.21
N GLY A 25 3.26 -8.20 3.07
CA GLY A 25 1.96 -7.85 2.53
C GLY A 25 1.72 -6.36 2.35
N PHE A 26 0.56 -6.04 1.78
CA PHE A 26 0.22 -4.69 1.38
C PHE A 26 -0.25 -3.84 2.56
N VAL A 27 0.20 -2.59 2.59
CA VAL A 27 -0.10 -1.63 3.67
C VAL A 27 -0.27 -0.21 3.11
N HIS A 28 -1.02 0.63 3.81
CA HIS A 28 -1.11 2.06 3.48
C HIS A 28 0.25 2.75 3.69
N SER A 29 0.51 3.86 2.99
CA SER A 29 1.71 4.69 3.21
C SER A 29 1.94 5.02 4.68
N GLY A 30 0.92 5.55 5.36
CA GLY A 30 1.00 5.88 6.78
C GLY A 30 1.22 4.66 7.67
N CYS A 31 0.56 3.53 7.33
CA CYS A 31 0.79 2.28 8.04
C CYS A 31 2.22 1.75 7.86
N CYS A 32 2.79 1.89 6.66
CA CYS A 32 4.14 1.45 6.35
C CYS A 32 5.18 2.27 7.11
N VAL A 33 5.04 3.60 7.08
CA VAL A 33 5.90 4.54 7.83
C VAL A 33 5.90 4.20 9.33
N ASN A 34 4.73 3.98 9.91
CA ASN A 34 4.64 3.79 11.36
C ASN A 34 4.98 2.37 11.83
N ASN A 35 4.82 1.34 11.00
CA ASN A 35 4.88 -0.07 11.46
C ASN A 35 5.85 -0.96 10.68
N CYS A 36 6.34 -0.52 9.52
CA CYS A 36 7.22 -1.31 8.66
C CYS A 36 8.59 -0.67 8.45
N SER A 37 8.73 0.63 8.67
CA SER A 37 9.98 1.34 8.54
C SER A 37 10.68 1.48 9.88
N TRP A 38 11.89 0.94 9.99
CA TRP A 38 12.74 1.09 11.18
C TRP A 38 13.04 2.56 11.50
N ASP A 39 13.21 3.36 10.46
CA ASP A 39 13.55 4.79 10.52
C ASP A 39 12.31 5.71 10.44
N LYS A 40 11.10 5.14 10.34
CA LYS A 40 9.87 5.90 10.04
C LYS A 40 9.93 6.70 8.74
N SER A 41 10.82 6.32 7.82
CA SER A 41 10.79 6.81 6.45
C SER A 41 9.76 6.06 5.61
N PRO A 42 9.20 6.68 4.55
CA PRO A 42 8.34 5.97 3.60
C PRO A 42 9.08 4.77 3.00
N CYS A 43 8.41 3.63 3.00
CA CYS A 43 8.95 2.38 2.49
C CYS A 43 9.38 2.55 1.03
N LYS A 44 10.60 2.11 0.66
CA LYS A 44 11.15 2.36 -0.69
C LYS A 44 10.39 1.61 -1.80
N ASN A 45 9.71 0.51 -1.45
CA ASN A 45 8.92 -0.30 -2.38
C ASN A 45 7.50 0.26 -2.56
N LYS A 46 7.42 1.45 -3.14
CA LYS A 46 6.14 2.07 -3.51
C LYS A 46 5.57 1.31 -4.70
N ILE A 47 4.44 0.64 -4.51
CA ILE A 47 3.65 0.11 -5.63
C ILE A 47 2.80 1.29 -6.11
N SER A 48 3.45 2.30 -6.69
CA SER A 48 2.80 3.50 -7.24
C SER A 48 2.27 3.21 -8.62
N SER A 49 1.45 2.20 -8.75
CA SER A 49 0.64 1.97 -9.92
C SER A 49 -0.48 1.09 -9.43
N PHE A 50 -1.68 1.67 -9.38
CA PHE A 50 -2.80 0.96 -9.97
C PHE A 50 -2.24 0.24 -11.20
N MET A 51 -2.07 -1.09 -11.10
CA MET A 51 -2.23 -1.86 -12.31
C MET A 51 -3.51 -1.32 -12.92
N ASN A 52 -3.44 -0.91 -14.19
CA ASN A 52 -4.63 -0.73 -15.00
C ASN A 52 -5.47 -2.01 -14.83
N ILE A 53 -6.38 -2.04 -13.85
CA ILE A 53 -7.54 -2.89 -13.92
C ILE A 53 -8.32 -2.19 -15.02
N ASP A 54 -8.11 -2.70 -16.22
CA ASP A 54 -8.90 -2.49 -17.42
C ASP A 54 -10.18 -1.71 -17.11
N HIS A 55 -10.17 -0.41 -17.41
CA HIS A 55 -11.40 0.21 -17.86
C HIS A 55 -11.61 -0.39 -19.24
N PRO A 56 -12.57 -1.31 -19.47
CA PRO A 56 -13.02 -1.52 -20.82
C PRO A 56 -13.57 -0.16 -21.28
N LYS A 57 -12.78 0.52 -22.12
CA LYS A 57 -13.32 1.56 -23.00
C LYS A 57 -14.30 0.85 -23.92
N LYS A 58 -15.58 0.88 -23.57
CA LYS A 58 -16.69 0.81 -24.51
C LYS A 58 -17.93 1.45 -23.91
#